data_AF-A0AAP4F642-F1
#
_entry.id   AF-A0AAP4F642-F1
#
_cell.length_a   1.000
_cell.length_b   1.000
_cell.length_c   1.000
_cell.angle_alpha   90.00
_cell.angle_beta   90.00
_cell.angle_gamma   90.00
#
_symmetry.space_group_name_H-M   'P 1'
#
loop_
_entity.id
_entity.type
_entity.pdbx_description
1 polymer ?
#
loop_
_entity_poly.entity_id
_entity_poly.type
_entity_poly.pdbx_seq_one_letter_code
_entity_poly.pdbx_strand_id
1 'polypeptide(L)'
;MTNPPRGHNADDNSNSKENPDGGGSQQQPFYPPSNHPEDRPEFGYQGSEQAAYGAYSNPGESSAQHNGQVSAQQEPGKINILEAISWGFATTFRNAKLWIVLGLIVFIGIIAAVAAQIAVIASIADPGTLEETGGELFSGTVSDVITLGIILITLVLTPYFYRLAIFQVDDANTGWGYLWKDTPLLRAIGVMLAVSIVSGILYFIAVSPLGRAFSDGAPESNSFSASGIAMMLIGAVAMVAWSVLSMFMSWAAVSGQFGFGASMKTGWGIGWTNFAKLLLFAIVANLVVTVALLISFGLVLIVVVPAWSLVTAHMFRQAVPSTA
;
A
#
# COMPACT_ATOMS: atom_id res chain seq x y z
N MET A 1 -41.43 -40.01 -62.92
CA MET A 1 -40.51 -41.18 -62.89
C MET A 1 -39.67 -41.02 -61.63
N THR A 2 -40.12 -41.59 -60.51
CA THR A 2 -39.81 -42.94 -59.99
C THR A 2 -38.62 -42.94 -59.02
N ASN A 3 -38.97 -43.37 -57.81
CA ASN A 3 -38.28 -43.59 -56.53
C ASN A 3 -36.93 -44.39 -56.54
N PRO A 4 -36.26 -44.53 -55.34
CA PRO A 4 -34.82 -44.79 -55.06
C PRO A 4 -34.53 -46.33 -54.93
N PRO A 5 -33.82 -46.93 -53.93
CA PRO A 5 -32.63 -46.63 -53.08
C PRO A 5 -31.59 -47.80 -53.05
N ARG A 6 -30.40 -47.61 -52.41
CA ARG A 6 -29.59 -48.69 -51.78
C ARG A 6 -28.77 -48.04 -50.64
N GLY A 7 -28.66 -48.56 -49.42
CA GLY A 7 -28.77 -49.92 -48.94
C GLY A 7 -27.42 -50.33 -48.31
N HIS A 8 -27.43 -50.45 -46.98
CA HIS A 8 -26.50 -51.08 -46.01
C HIS A 8 -25.05 -51.44 -46.40
N ASN A 9 -24.12 -51.23 -45.44
CA ASN A 9 -23.50 -52.36 -44.72
C ASN A 9 -22.81 -51.91 -43.42
N ALA A 10 -23.13 -52.64 -42.37
CA ALA A 10 -22.35 -52.79 -41.15
C ALA A 10 -21.25 -53.85 -41.38
N ASP A 11 -20.46 -54.08 -40.33
CA ASP A 11 -19.56 -55.21 -40.06
C ASP A 11 -18.05 -54.88 -40.19
N ASP A 12 -17.39 -54.73 -39.03
CA ASP A 12 -16.46 -55.75 -38.52
C ASP A 12 -15.93 -55.31 -37.13
N ASN A 13 -16.42 -55.89 -36.03
CA ASN A 13 -15.99 -57.15 -35.40
C ASN A 13 -14.63 -57.01 -34.67
N SER A 14 -14.68 -56.77 -33.36
CA SER A 14 -14.40 -57.75 -32.28
C SER A 14 -12.93 -57.92 -31.91
N ASN A 15 -12.61 -57.60 -30.65
CA ASN A 15 -11.72 -58.48 -29.91
C ASN A 15 -12.14 -58.53 -28.44
N SER A 16 -12.94 -59.54 -28.14
CA SER A 16 -13.27 -60.04 -26.82
C SER A 16 -12.07 -60.77 -26.20
N LYS A 17 -11.77 -60.49 -24.93
CA LYS A 17 -11.17 -61.46 -24.01
C LYS A 17 -12.02 -61.55 -22.75
N GLU A 18 -12.79 -62.64 -22.69
CA GLU A 18 -13.33 -63.33 -21.50
C GLU A 18 -12.26 -63.52 -20.41
N ASN A 19 -12.51 -63.72 -19.10
CA ASN A 19 -13.66 -63.90 -18.18
C ASN A 19 -13.01 -63.87 -16.76
N PRO A 20 -13.60 -64.37 -15.66
CA PRO A 20 -14.96 -64.33 -15.11
C PRO A 20 -14.93 -63.79 -13.65
N ASP A 21 -16.08 -63.43 -13.06
CA ASP A 21 -16.44 -63.73 -11.65
C ASP A 21 -17.56 -62.82 -11.13
N GLY A 22 -18.61 -63.46 -10.60
CA GLY A 22 -19.25 -63.03 -9.37
C GLY A 22 -20.21 -61.85 -9.40
N GLY A 23 -21.49 -62.13 -9.70
CA GLY A 23 -22.61 -61.67 -8.86
C GLY A 23 -23.05 -60.20 -8.94
N GLY A 24 -24.33 -60.00 -9.26
CA GLY A 24 -25.06 -58.80 -8.86
C GLY A 24 -25.79 -58.12 -10.02
N SER A 25 -27.10 -58.34 -10.08
CA SER A 25 -28.04 -57.44 -10.77
C SER A 25 -27.94 -56.03 -10.16
N GLN A 26 -27.27 -55.11 -10.84
CA GLN A 26 -27.35 -53.69 -10.55
C GLN A 26 -27.75 -52.95 -11.83
N GLN A 27 -29.02 -52.57 -11.87
CA GLN A 27 -29.55 -51.61 -12.85
C GLN A 27 -28.74 -50.32 -12.69
N GLN A 28 -27.96 -49.96 -13.70
CA GLN A 28 -27.28 -48.67 -13.73
C GLN A 28 -28.34 -47.56 -13.73
N PRO A 29 -28.19 -46.49 -12.91
CA PRO A 29 -29.16 -45.40 -12.87
C PRO A 29 -29.29 -44.74 -14.24
N PHE A 30 -30.53 -44.60 -14.72
CA PHE A 30 -30.84 -43.80 -15.90
C PHE A 30 -30.53 -42.33 -15.59
N TYR A 31 -29.48 -41.80 -16.21
CA TYR A 31 -29.19 -40.37 -16.17
C TYR A 31 -30.09 -39.68 -17.21
N PRO A 32 -30.99 -38.77 -16.80
CA PRO A 32 -31.71 -37.96 -17.77
C PRO A 32 -30.71 -37.10 -18.55
N PRO A 33 -31.01 -36.75 -19.82
CA PRO A 33 -30.16 -35.84 -20.60
C PRO A 33 -29.95 -34.55 -19.82
N SER A 34 -28.68 -34.15 -19.66
CA SER A 34 -28.36 -32.83 -19.12
C SER A 34 -28.64 -31.82 -20.21
N ASN A 35 -29.51 -30.83 -19.96
CA ASN A 35 -29.74 -29.75 -20.92
C ASN A 35 -28.45 -28.94 -21.07
N HIS A 36 -27.78 -29.09 -22.20
CA HIS A 36 -26.63 -28.28 -22.55
C HIS A 36 -27.12 -26.91 -23.03
N PRO A 37 -26.33 -25.84 -22.84
CA PRO A 37 -26.64 -24.52 -23.40
C PRO A 37 -26.88 -24.59 -24.92
N GLU A 38 -26.19 -25.52 -25.57
CA GLU A 38 -26.26 -25.88 -26.99
C GLU A 38 -27.61 -26.42 -27.45
N ASP A 39 -28.40 -26.98 -26.55
CA ASP A 39 -29.70 -27.59 -26.85
C ASP A 39 -30.81 -26.54 -27.00
N ARG A 40 -30.50 -25.27 -26.79
CA ARG A 40 -31.45 -24.16 -26.89
C ARG A 40 -31.54 -23.67 -28.33
N PRO A 41 -32.73 -23.38 -28.87
CA PRO A 41 -32.90 -22.87 -30.24
C PRO A 41 -32.15 -21.55 -30.53
N GLU A 42 -31.80 -20.81 -29.48
CA GLU A 42 -31.15 -19.50 -29.53
C GLU A 42 -29.62 -19.58 -29.35
N PHE A 43 -29.09 -20.80 -29.20
CA PHE A 43 -27.65 -20.99 -29.03
C PHE A 43 -26.90 -20.68 -30.33
N GLY A 44 -26.21 -19.54 -30.36
CA GLY A 44 -25.41 -19.09 -31.50
C GLY A 44 -25.87 -17.80 -32.19
N TYR A 45 -26.97 -17.17 -31.77
CA TYR A 45 -27.36 -15.86 -32.32
C TYR A 45 -26.68 -14.71 -31.57
N GLN A 46 -25.49 -14.33 -32.02
CA GLN A 46 -24.88 -13.03 -31.71
C GLN A 46 -25.41 -11.97 -32.70
N GLY A 47 -26.43 -11.23 -32.25
CA GLY A 47 -26.89 -9.98 -32.84
C GLY A 47 -26.93 -8.90 -31.76
N SER A 48 -26.45 -7.72 -32.10
CA SER A 48 -26.15 -6.57 -31.24
C SER A 48 -27.27 -6.06 -30.30
N GLU A 49 -26.83 -5.41 -29.22
CA GLU A 49 -27.50 -4.40 -28.37
C GLU A 49 -27.95 -4.82 -26.95
N GLN A 50 -27.57 -3.97 -26.00
CA GLN A 50 -27.76 -4.07 -24.54
C GLN A 50 -29.23 -4.16 -24.11
N ALA A 51 -29.53 -5.07 -23.18
CA ALA A 51 -30.56 -4.85 -22.15
C ALA A 51 -30.35 -5.74 -20.92
N ALA A 52 -30.43 -5.11 -19.75
CA ALA A 52 -30.33 -5.69 -18.43
C ALA A 52 -31.50 -6.63 -18.10
N TYR A 53 -31.23 -7.72 -17.38
CA TYR A 53 -32.20 -8.36 -16.48
C TYR A 53 -31.47 -8.99 -15.29
N GLY A 54 -31.84 -8.55 -14.09
CA GLY A 54 -31.29 -9.04 -12.83
C GLY A 54 -32.02 -10.28 -12.28
N ALA A 55 -31.56 -10.66 -11.09
CA ALA A 55 -32.09 -11.66 -10.16
C ALA A 55 -31.76 -13.14 -10.47
N TYR A 56 -30.86 -13.74 -9.69
CA TYR A 56 -31.20 -14.38 -8.42
C TYR A 56 -29.93 -14.52 -7.54
N SER A 57 -29.96 -13.86 -6.39
CA SER A 57 -28.98 -14.03 -5.32
C SER A 57 -29.20 -15.36 -4.62
N ASN A 58 -28.20 -16.24 -4.66
CA ASN A 58 -28.13 -17.45 -3.84
C ASN A 58 -27.44 -17.10 -2.50
N PRO A 59 -28.12 -17.16 -1.34
CA PRO A 59 -27.51 -16.86 -0.06
C PRO A 59 -26.78 -18.12 0.45
N GLY A 60 -25.57 -18.35 -0.05
CA GLY A 60 -24.78 -19.52 0.35
C GLY A 60 -23.31 -19.52 -0.05
N GLU A 61 -22.88 -18.65 -0.97
CA GLU A 61 -21.51 -18.66 -1.52
C GLU A 61 -20.93 -17.25 -1.57
N SER A 62 -20.80 -16.59 -0.41
CA SER A 62 -20.13 -15.29 -0.27
C SER A 62 -18.79 -15.38 0.47
N SER A 63 -18.04 -16.48 0.26
CA SER A 63 -16.76 -16.71 0.94
C SER A 63 -15.58 -17.03 0.02
N ALA A 64 -15.70 -16.87 -1.31
CA ALA A 64 -14.62 -17.22 -2.25
C ALA A 64 -14.16 -16.08 -3.18
N GLN A 65 -14.68 -14.85 -3.04
CA GLN A 65 -14.34 -13.74 -3.94
C GLN A 65 -14.01 -12.45 -3.16
N HIS A 66 -13.00 -12.54 -2.30
CA HIS A 66 -12.36 -11.37 -1.66
C HIS A 66 -10.91 -11.21 -2.13
N ASN A 67 -10.64 -11.66 -3.35
CA ASN A 67 -9.30 -11.74 -3.92
C ASN A 67 -8.94 -10.43 -4.63
N GLY A 68 -8.45 -9.43 -3.87
CA GLY A 68 -7.65 -8.29 -4.37
C GLY A 68 -8.32 -7.33 -5.36
N GLN A 69 -9.53 -7.61 -5.82
CA GLN A 69 -10.30 -6.70 -6.64
C GLN A 69 -10.84 -5.61 -5.74
N VAL A 70 -10.27 -4.41 -5.89
CA VAL A 70 -10.90 -3.16 -5.44
C VAL A 70 -12.39 -3.27 -5.79
N SER A 71 -13.25 -3.27 -4.77
CA SER A 71 -14.68 -3.51 -4.90
C SER A 71 -15.21 -2.83 -6.17
N ALA A 72 -15.67 -3.61 -7.15
CA ALA A 72 -16.05 -3.15 -8.49
C ALA A 72 -17.22 -2.14 -8.52
N GLN A 73 -17.65 -1.66 -7.35
CA GLN A 73 -18.71 -0.69 -7.11
C GLN A 73 -18.17 0.66 -6.57
N GLN A 74 -16.86 0.80 -6.37
CA GLN A 74 -16.26 2.03 -5.87
C GLN A 74 -16.07 3.04 -7.01
N GLU A 75 -16.73 4.21 -6.93
CA GLU A 75 -16.47 5.29 -7.89
C GLU A 75 -14.98 5.69 -7.86
N PRO A 76 -14.32 5.82 -9.02
CA PRO A 76 -12.92 6.23 -9.10
C PRO A 76 -12.69 7.52 -8.31
N GLY A 77 -11.67 7.52 -7.45
CA GLY A 77 -11.30 8.68 -6.62
C GLY A 77 -11.86 8.69 -5.18
N LYS A 78 -12.78 7.79 -4.80
CA LYS A 78 -13.29 7.67 -3.42
C LYS A 78 -12.61 6.55 -2.63
N ILE A 79 -12.07 6.90 -1.47
CA ILE A 79 -11.36 5.95 -0.59
C ILE A 79 -12.28 5.39 0.49
N ASN A 80 -12.20 4.07 0.70
CA ASN A 80 -12.72 3.37 1.87
C ASN A 80 -11.58 2.95 2.79
N ILE A 81 -11.37 3.77 3.82
CA ILE A 81 -10.26 3.64 4.76
C ILE A 81 -10.40 2.37 5.61
N LEU A 82 -11.61 2.02 6.07
CA LEU A 82 -11.80 0.85 6.95
C LEU A 82 -11.51 -0.45 6.21
N GLU A 83 -11.96 -0.56 4.96
CA GLU A 83 -11.65 -1.68 4.08
C GLU A 83 -10.15 -1.76 3.80
N ALA A 84 -9.50 -0.61 3.55
CA ALA A 84 -8.06 -0.59 3.36
C ALA A 84 -7.30 -1.02 4.63
N ILE A 85 -7.74 -0.60 5.82
CA ILE A 85 -7.18 -1.01 7.11
C ILE A 85 -7.31 -2.51 7.29
N SER A 86 -8.52 -3.06 7.18
CA SER A 86 -8.74 -4.50 7.36
C SER A 86 -7.92 -5.31 6.36
N TRP A 87 -7.89 -4.89 5.10
CA TRP A 87 -7.10 -5.53 4.06
C TRP A 87 -5.59 -5.46 4.34
N GLY A 88 -5.06 -4.30 4.72
CA GLY A 88 -3.63 -4.09 4.94
C GLY A 88 -3.10 -4.91 6.13
N PHE A 89 -3.84 -4.93 7.23
CA PHE A 89 -3.51 -5.77 8.38
C PHE A 89 -3.65 -7.26 8.05
N ALA A 90 -4.76 -7.68 7.42
CA ALA A 90 -4.94 -9.08 7.03
C ALA A 90 -3.83 -9.56 6.08
N THR A 91 -3.44 -8.73 5.11
CA THR A 91 -2.41 -9.05 4.12
C THR A 91 -1.02 -9.13 4.75
N THR A 92 -0.72 -8.30 5.75
CA THR A 92 0.53 -8.35 6.51
C THR A 92 0.75 -9.74 7.12
N PHE A 93 -0.31 -10.37 7.64
CA PHE A 93 -0.23 -11.72 8.20
C PHE A 93 -0.42 -12.83 7.16
N ARG A 94 -1.26 -12.62 6.14
CA ARG A 94 -1.47 -13.59 5.05
C ARG A 94 -0.20 -13.85 4.26
N ASN A 95 0.61 -12.81 4.04
CA ASN A 95 1.93 -12.91 3.43
C ASN A 95 3.04 -12.51 4.43
N ALA A 96 2.98 -13.10 5.64
CA ALA A 96 3.89 -12.79 6.74
C ALA A 96 5.37 -13.01 6.39
N LYS A 97 5.68 -14.02 5.57
CA LYS A 97 7.07 -14.31 5.15
C LYS A 97 7.73 -13.13 4.43
N LEU A 98 6.94 -12.31 3.73
CA LEU A 98 7.42 -11.09 3.11
C LEU A 98 7.31 -9.92 4.10
N TRP A 99 6.11 -9.64 4.60
CA TRP A 99 5.82 -8.39 5.28
C TRP A 99 6.33 -8.31 6.71
N ILE A 100 6.27 -9.40 7.49
CA ILE A 100 6.81 -9.40 8.86
C ILE A 100 8.34 -9.41 8.83
N VAL A 101 8.95 -10.12 7.87
CA VAL A 101 10.42 -10.11 7.72
C VAL A 101 10.90 -8.72 7.27
N LEU A 102 10.22 -8.08 6.31
CA LEU A 102 10.51 -6.68 5.97
C LEU A 102 10.29 -5.74 7.15
N GLY A 103 9.22 -5.92 7.91
CA GLY A 103 8.96 -5.15 9.13
C GLY A 103 10.07 -5.31 10.16
N LEU A 104 10.61 -6.53 10.34
CA LEU A 104 11.75 -6.81 11.22
C LEU A 104 13.03 -6.14 10.71
N ILE A 105 13.31 -6.21 9.41
CA ILE A 105 14.48 -5.54 8.79
C ILE A 105 14.40 -4.03 9.02
N VAL A 106 13.24 -3.43 8.76
CA VAL A 106 13.02 -1.99 8.98
C VAL A 106 13.15 -1.64 10.46
N PHE A 107 12.59 -2.45 11.36
CA PHE A 107 12.70 -2.25 12.80
C PHE A 107 14.16 -2.25 13.28
N ILE A 108 14.96 -3.22 12.84
CA ILE A 108 16.40 -3.26 13.14
C ILE A 108 17.11 -2.03 12.57
N GLY A 109 16.77 -1.60 11.35
CA GLY A 109 17.28 -0.38 10.74
C GLY A 109 16.97 0.88 11.56
N ILE A 110 15.75 0.99 12.08
CA ILE A 110 15.34 2.09 12.97
C ILE A 110 16.14 2.07 14.27
N ILE A 111 16.28 0.90 14.92
CA ILE A 111 17.09 0.78 16.15
C ILE A 111 18.54 1.19 15.88
N ALA A 112 19.13 0.72 14.78
CA ALA A 112 20.50 1.07 14.41
C ALA A 112 20.65 2.58 14.16
N ALA A 113 19.69 3.19 13.46
CA ALA A 113 19.68 4.64 13.22
C ALA A 113 19.56 5.43 14.53
N VAL A 114 18.66 5.05 15.43
CA VAL A 114 18.49 5.70 16.73
C VAL A 114 19.74 5.53 17.60
N ALA A 115 20.32 4.33 17.65
CA ALA A 115 21.55 4.07 18.39
C ALA A 115 22.73 4.91 17.86
N ALA A 116 22.83 5.06 16.53
CA ALA A 116 23.82 5.93 15.91
C ALA A 116 23.61 7.39 16.35
N GLN A 117 22.37 7.91 16.31
CA GLN A 117 22.07 9.28 16.77
C GLN A 117 22.39 9.49 18.25
N ILE A 118 22.10 8.52 19.13
CA ILE A 118 22.46 8.59 20.55
C ILE A 118 23.98 8.65 20.73
N ALA A 119 24.74 7.84 19.98
CA ALA A 119 26.20 7.85 20.03
C ALA A 119 26.77 9.21 19.58
N VAL A 120 26.18 9.84 18.57
CA VAL A 120 26.52 11.20 18.14
C VAL A 120 26.28 12.20 19.27
N ILE A 121 25.08 12.21 19.86
CA ILE A 121 24.73 13.12 20.95
C ILE A 121 25.67 12.93 22.15
N ALA A 122 26.02 11.68 22.49
CA ALA A 122 26.96 11.40 23.57
C ALA A 122 28.37 11.92 23.27
N SER A 123 28.83 11.92 22.01
CA SER A 123 30.15 12.41 21.61
C SER A 123 30.31 13.94 21.68
N ILE A 124 29.21 14.69 21.50
CA ILE A 124 29.19 16.16 21.61
C ILE A 124 28.86 16.64 23.03
N ALA A 125 28.41 15.74 23.92
CA ALA A 125 28.13 16.07 25.32
C ALA A 125 29.40 16.06 26.20
N ASP A 126 30.56 15.69 25.65
CA ASP A 126 31.86 15.83 26.31
C ASP A 126 32.31 17.31 26.25
N PRO A 127 32.51 18.00 27.38
CA PRO A 127 32.88 19.41 27.40
C PRO A 127 34.15 19.74 26.59
N GLY A 128 35.04 18.75 26.36
CA GLY A 128 36.27 18.92 25.58
C GLY A 128 36.08 19.00 24.06
N THR A 129 34.91 18.61 23.51
CA THR A 129 34.65 18.62 22.05
C THR A 129 33.91 19.88 21.57
N LEU A 130 33.30 20.63 22.49
CA LEU A 130 32.50 21.82 22.20
C LEU A 130 33.34 23.06 21.83
N GLU A 131 34.60 23.14 22.27
CA GLU A 131 35.51 24.23 21.89
C GLU A 131 36.06 24.10 20.46
N GLU A 132 36.08 22.88 19.90
CA GLU A 132 36.60 22.62 18.54
C GLU A 132 35.52 22.68 17.44
N THR A 133 34.23 22.56 17.80
CA THR A 133 33.12 22.43 16.84
C THR A 133 32.49 23.79 16.49
N GLY A 134 33.34 24.80 16.25
CA GLY A 134 32.91 26.17 15.97
C GLY A 134 32.00 26.28 14.74
N GLY A 135 30.69 26.38 14.96
CA GLY A 135 29.74 27.09 14.09
C GLY A 135 29.59 26.64 12.63
N GLU A 136 30.07 25.46 12.23
CA GLU A 136 29.95 25.02 10.83
C GLU A 136 28.73 24.12 10.60
N LEU A 137 27.91 24.49 9.61
CA LEU A 137 26.72 23.78 9.14
C LEU A 137 27.03 22.35 8.60
N PHE A 138 28.31 22.01 8.48
CA PHE A 138 28.87 20.72 8.12
C PHE A 138 30.19 20.55 8.88
N SER A 139 30.16 20.17 10.16
CA SER A 139 31.40 20.04 10.96
C SER A 139 32.28 18.85 10.55
N GLY A 140 31.99 18.20 9.41
CA GLY A 140 32.86 17.20 8.79
C GLY A 140 33.09 15.95 9.65
N THR A 141 32.31 15.77 10.72
CA THR A 141 32.50 14.67 11.65
C THR A 141 32.03 13.35 11.03
N VAL A 142 32.64 12.24 11.45
CA VAL A 142 32.25 10.87 11.03
C VAL A 142 30.74 10.62 11.26
N SER A 143 30.17 11.27 12.27
CA SER A 143 28.74 11.32 12.59
C SER A 143 27.86 11.80 11.42
N ASP A 144 28.24 12.91 10.79
CA ASP A 144 27.45 13.54 9.73
C ASP A 144 27.43 12.68 8.47
N VAL A 145 28.58 12.04 8.17
CA VAL A 145 28.72 11.10 7.05
C VAL A 145 27.84 9.86 7.27
N ILE A 146 27.82 9.31 8.49
CA ILE A 146 26.96 8.15 8.82
C ILE A 146 25.48 8.53 8.70
N THR A 147 25.08 9.68 9.26
CA THR A 147 23.69 10.16 9.20
C THR A 147 23.25 10.39 7.76
N LEU A 148 24.08 11.06 6.96
CA LEU A 148 23.83 11.26 5.54
C LEU A 148 23.72 9.92 4.79
N GLY A 149 24.60 8.97 5.08
CA GLY A 149 24.55 7.62 4.51
C GLY A 149 23.23 6.91 4.80
N ILE A 150 22.75 6.96 6.05
CA ILE A 150 21.45 6.37 6.44
C ILE A 150 20.30 7.06 5.69
N ILE A 151 20.31 8.39 5.59
CA ILE A 151 19.28 9.16 4.86
C ILE A 151 19.27 8.77 3.38
N LEU A 152 20.43 8.70 2.73
CA LEU A 152 20.53 8.34 1.32
C LEU A 152 20.08 6.90 1.05
N ILE A 153 20.50 5.94 1.89
CA ILE A 153 20.04 4.55 1.80
C ILE A 153 18.52 4.48 1.96
N THR A 154 17.96 5.17 2.96
CA THR A 154 16.50 5.19 3.19
C THR A 154 15.76 5.81 2.00
N LEU A 155 16.28 6.91 1.46
CA LEU A 155 15.70 7.59 0.29
C LEU A 155 15.66 6.68 -0.94
N VAL A 156 16.70 5.87 -1.16
CA VAL A 156 16.78 4.93 -2.28
C VAL A 156 15.89 3.69 -2.05
N LEU A 157 15.84 3.16 -0.83
CA LEU A 157 15.07 1.95 -0.53
C LEU A 157 13.56 2.18 -0.44
N THR A 158 13.12 3.37 -0.03
CA THR A 158 11.69 3.69 0.17
C THR A 158 10.84 3.48 -1.10
N PRO A 159 11.25 3.94 -2.31
CA PRO A 159 10.53 3.67 -3.54
C PRO A 159 10.28 2.18 -3.82
N TYR A 160 11.27 1.32 -3.55
CA TYR A 160 11.15 -0.12 -3.74
C TYR A 160 10.13 -0.73 -2.78
N PHE A 161 10.17 -0.30 -1.51
CA PHE A 161 9.21 -0.74 -0.51
C PHE A 161 7.77 -0.32 -0.86
N TYR A 162 7.57 0.92 -1.30
CA TYR A 162 6.25 1.40 -1.75
C TYR A 162 5.78 0.67 -3.02
N ARG A 163 6.70 0.39 -3.95
CA ARG A 163 6.39 -0.35 -5.19
C ARG A 163 5.93 -1.76 -4.89
N LEU A 164 6.63 -2.43 -3.98
CA LEU A 164 6.28 -3.77 -3.51
C LEU A 164 4.88 -3.79 -2.89
N ALA A 165 4.52 -2.77 -2.09
CA ALA A 165 3.18 -2.67 -1.51
C ALA A 165 2.10 -2.51 -2.60
N ILE A 166 2.36 -1.73 -3.66
CA ILE A 166 1.46 -1.63 -4.81
C ILE A 166 1.32 -2.98 -5.50
N PHE A 167 2.43 -3.68 -5.77
CA PHE A 167 2.37 -5.02 -6.36
C PHE A 167 1.57 -6.00 -5.51
N GLN A 168 1.69 -5.95 -4.19
CA GLN A 168 0.91 -6.82 -3.30
C GLN A 168 -0.61 -6.60 -3.40
N VAL A 169 -1.04 -5.37 -3.71
CA VAL A 169 -2.44 -5.07 -4.00
C VAL A 169 -2.84 -5.67 -5.36
N ASP A 170 -1.98 -5.52 -6.36
CA ASP A 170 -2.27 -5.94 -7.74
C ASP A 170 -2.16 -7.47 -7.94
N ASP A 171 -1.28 -8.14 -7.19
CA ASP A 171 -0.99 -9.57 -7.28
C ASP A 171 -0.81 -10.16 -5.86
N ALA A 172 -1.73 -11.06 -5.50
CA ALA A 172 -1.69 -11.76 -4.21
C ALA A 172 -0.44 -12.62 -4.02
N ASN A 173 0.20 -13.07 -5.11
CA ASN A 173 1.41 -13.91 -5.09
C ASN A 173 2.71 -13.09 -5.02
N THR A 174 2.62 -11.79 -4.76
CA THR A 174 3.79 -10.92 -4.59
C THR A 174 4.76 -11.49 -3.56
N GLY A 175 6.03 -11.56 -3.94
CA GLY A 175 7.12 -12.10 -3.11
C GLY A 175 8.41 -11.31 -3.28
N TRP A 176 9.50 -11.83 -2.72
CA TRP A 176 10.83 -11.20 -2.76
C TRP A 176 11.34 -10.86 -4.16
N GLY A 177 10.94 -11.62 -5.19
CA GLY A 177 11.32 -11.34 -6.58
C GLY A 177 10.76 -10.03 -7.14
N TYR A 178 9.74 -9.45 -6.51
CA TYR A 178 9.17 -8.16 -6.90
C TYR A 178 9.93 -6.96 -6.31
N LEU A 179 10.87 -7.17 -5.39
CA LEU A 179 11.48 -6.11 -4.57
C LEU A 179 12.26 -5.04 -5.37
N TRP A 180 12.55 -5.27 -6.64
CA TRP A 180 13.30 -4.32 -7.49
C TRP A 180 12.64 -4.08 -8.84
N LYS A 181 11.47 -4.67 -9.06
CA LYS A 181 10.86 -4.80 -10.38
C LYS A 181 10.16 -3.51 -10.81
N ASP A 182 10.50 -3.02 -11.99
CA ASP A 182 9.81 -1.91 -12.68
C ASP A 182 9.59 -0.66 -11.81
N THR A 183 10.53 -0.36 -10.91
CA THR A 183 10.43 0.80 -10.02
C THR A 183 10.92 2.06 -10.75
N PRO A 184 10.09 3.09 -10.93
CA PRO A 184 10.50 4.36 -11.52
C PRO A 184 11.32 5.21 -10.53
N LEU A 185 12.52 4.72 -10.18
CA LEU A 185 13.33 5.20 -9.04
C LEU A 185 13.58 6.70 -9.06
N LEU A 186 14.15 7.23 -10.15
CA LEU A 186 14.50 8.66 -10.26
C LEU A 186 13.27 9.56 -10.11
N ARG A 187 12.14 9.15 -10.68
CA ARG A 187 10.88 9.89 -10.58
C ARG A 187 10.34 9.86 -9.15
N ALA A 188 10.35 8.70 -8.52
CA ALA A 188 9.92 8.53 -7.14
C ALA A 188 10.78 9.37 -6.19
N ILE A 189 12.11 9.30 -6.30
CA ILE A 189 13.04 10.12 -5.52
C ILE A 189 12.77 11.60 -5.75
N GLY A 190 12.62 12.03 -7.00
CA GLY A 190 12.34 13.43 -7.32
C GLY A 190 11.07 13.94 -6.61
N VAL A 191 9.98 13.17 -6.65
CA VAL A 191 8.72 13.56 -6.00
C VAL A 191 8.86 13.53 -4.48
N MET A 192 9.53 12.51 -3.92
CA MET A 192 9.80 12.44 -2.48
C MET A 192 10.62 13.64 -1.99
N LEU A 193 11.65 14.05 -2.74
CA LEU A 193 12.44 15.24 -2.41
C LEU A 193 11.58 16.52 -2.47
N ALA A 194 10.75 16.68 -3.51
CA ALA A 194 9.83 17.81 -3.60
C ALA A 194 8.87 17.88 -2.41
N VAL A 195 8.29 16.74 -2.02
CA VAL A 195 7.42 16.65 -0.83
C VAL A 195 8.19 16.98 0.45
N SER A 196 9.39 16.42 0.62
CA SER A 196 10.23 16.64 1.79
C SER A 196 10.70 18.08 1.95
N ILE A 197 10.99 18.79 0.86
CA ILE A 197 11.37 20.21 0.89
C ILE A 197 10.22 21.05 1.48
N VAL A 198 8.99 20.85 1.00
CA VAL A 198 7.83 21.57 1.53
C VAL A 198 7.57 21.20 2.99
N SER A 199 7.64 19.91 3.33
CA SER A 199 7.53 19.44 4.71
C SER A 199 8.58 20.07 5.62
N GLY A 200 9.83 20.20 5.16
CA GLY A 200 10.93 20.82 5.90
C GLY A 200 10.71 22.32 6.14
N ILE A 201 10.22 23.04 5.14
CA ILE A 201 9.86 24.47 5.29
C ILE A 201 8.74 24.63 6.32
N LEU A 202 7.68 23.81 6.24
CA LEU A 202 6.57 23.89 7.20
C LEU A 202 7.01 23.51 8.62
N TYR A 203 7.86 22.50 8.75
CA TYR A 203 8.47 22.13 10.03
C TYR A 203 9.30 23.27 10.61
N PHE A 204 10.14 23.91 9.80
CA PHE A 204 10.93 25.05 10.23
C PHE A 204 10.05 26.21 10.71
N ILE A 205 8.96 26.52 9.99
CA ILE A 205 8.00 27.56 10.40
C ILE A 205 7.33 27.19 11.72
N ALA A 206 6.91 25.92 11.90
CA ALA A 206 6.22 25.46 13.08
C ALA A 206 7.11 25.42 14.34
N VAL A 207 8.38 25.02 14.19
CA VAL A 207 9.28 24.72 15.33
C VAL A 207 10.25 25.84 15.65
N SER A 208 10.60 26.71 14.68
CA SER A 208 11.53 27.82 14.93
C SER A 208 11.15 28.74 16.11
N PRO A 209 9.87 29.01 16.43
CA PRO A 209 9.51 29.77 17.62
C PRO A 209 9.87 29.06 18.93
N LEU A 210 9.73 27.71 18.99
CA LEU A 210 10.15 26.94 20.17
C LEU A 210 11.66 26.99 20.35
N GLY A 211 12.43 26.84 19.26
CA GLY A 211 13.89 26.87 19.31
C GLY A 211 14.42 28.16 19.93
N ARG A 212 13.86 29.30 19.52
CA ARG A 212 14.19 30.62 20.11
C ARG A 212 13.78 30.72 21.58
N ALA A 213 12.59 30.23 21.92
CA ALA A 213 12.11 30.25 23.30
C ALA A 213 13.01 29.44 24.26
N PHE A 214 13.59 28.33 23.79
CA PHE A 214 14.51 27.49 24.57
C PHE A 214 15.96 28.01 24.57
N SER A 215 16.43 28.64 23.48
CA SER A 215 17.80 29.17 23.38
C SER A 215 18.04 30.42 24.21
N ASP A 216 17.01 31.25 24.40
CA ASP A 216 17.15 32.57 25.02
C ASP A 216 17.26 32.54 26.56
N GLY A 217 17.53 31.37 27.17
CA GLY A 217 17.84 31.23 28.60
C GLY A 217 16.83 31.95 29.49
N ALA A 218 15.59 31.45 29.52
CA ALA A 218 14.40 32.05 30.14
C ALA A 218 14.68 33.07 31.28
N PRO A 219 14.54 34.39 31.03
CA PRO A 219 14.09 35.31 32.05
C PRO A 219 12.63 34.96 32.39
N GLU A 220 12.23 35.12 33.65
CA GLU A 220 10.91 34.77 34.21
C GLU A 220 9.70 35.44 33.50
N SER A 221 9.92 36.32 32.52
CA SER A 221 8.90 37.01 31.71
C SER A 221 8.70 36.45 30.29
N ASN A 222 9.40 35.39 29.89
CA ASN A 222 9.26 34.73 28.59
C ASN A 222 7.94 33.93 28.46
N SER A 223 6.82 34.65 28.50
CA SER A 223 5.62 34.22 27.81
C SER A 223 5.92 34.19 26.31
N PHE A 224 5.60 33.10 25.62
CA PHE A 224 5.65 33.07 24.16
C PHE A 224 4.94 34.33 23.63
N SER A 225 5.60 35.11 22.76
CA SER A 225 4.93 36.24 22.14
C SER A 225 3.68 35.74 21.41
N ALA A 226 2.58 36.50 21.45
CA ALA A 226 1.34 36.11 20.79
C ALA A 226 1.56 35.79 19.29
N SER A 227 2.50 36.49 18.65
CA SER A 227 2.93 36.21 17.27
C SER A 227 3.72 34.92 17.13
N GLY A 228 4.57 34.56 18.10
CA GLY A 228 5.27 33.28 18.14
C GLY A 228 4.32 32.09 18.30
N ILE A 229 3.34 32.19 19.21
CA ILE A 229 2.29 31.17 19.37
C ILE A 229 1.46 31.06 18.07
N ALA A 230 1.06 32.19 17.49
CA ALA A 230 0.29 32.20 16.25
C ALA A 230 1.04 31.51 15.09
N MET A 231 2.34 31.81 14.91
CA MET A 231 3.16 31.17 13.88
C MET A 231 3.35 29.67 14.12
N MET A 232 3.52 29.26 15.38
CA MET A 232 3.58 27.85 15.76
C MET A 232 2.28 27.12 15.41
N LEU A 233 1.12 27.69 15.77
CA LEU A 233 -0.19 27.11 15.48
C LEU A 233 -0.47 27.06 13.98
N ILE A 234 -0.18 28.13 13.24
CA ILE A 234 -0.34 28.18 11.78
C ILE A 234 0.57 27.14 11.12
N GLY A 235 1.84 27.06 11.54
CA GLY A 235 2.79 26.07 11.05
C GLY A 235 2.32 24.65 11.33
N ALA A 236 1.87 24.35 12.55
CA ALA A 236 1.35 23.04 12.91
C ALA A 236 0.10 22.65 12.10
N VAL A 237 -0.86 23.57 11.93
CA VAL A 237 -2.05 23.33 11.10
C VAL A 237 -1.66 23.10 9.64
N ALA A 238 -0.75 23.91 9.11
CA ALA A 238 -0.26 23.76 7.74
C ALA A 238 0.48 22.44 7.54
N MET A 239 1.28 22.00 8.51
CA MET A 239 1.96 20.69 8.48
C MET A 239 0.96 19.53 8.47
N VAL A 240 -0.07 19.58 9.33
CA VAL A 240 -1.10 18.54 9.39
C VAL A 240 -1.86 18.49 8.06
N ALA A 241 -2.30 19.64 7.54
CA ALA A 241 -2.96 19.72 6.24
C ALA A 241 -2.05 19.20 5.11
N TRP A 242 -0.78 19.59 5.10
CA TRP A 242 0.21 19.16 4.11
C TRP A 242 0.45 17.66 4.14
N SER A 243 0.53 17.05 5.33
CA SER A 243 0.74 15.59 5.44
C SER A 243 -0.37 14.78 4.78
N VAL A 244 -1.62 15.26 4.87
CA VAL A 244 -2.79 14.66 4.21
C VAL A 244 -2.78 14.94 2.72
N LEU A 245 -2.54 16.18 2.30
CA LEU A 245 -2.60 16.59 0.89
C LEU A 245 -1.48 15.99 0.04
N SER A 246 -0.30 15.78 0.64
CA SER A 246 0.86 15.20 -0.04
C SER A 246 0.91 13.68 0.04
N MET A 247 0.06 13.05 0.88
CA MET A 247 0.10 11.64 1.23
C MET A 247 0.29 10.71 0.03
N PHE A 248 -0.42 10.95 -1.08
CA PHE A 248 -0.44 10.06 -2.25
C PHE A 248 0.51 10.48 -3.39
N MET A 249 1.24 11.60 -3.28
CA MET A 249 2.12 12.07 -4.35
C MET A 249 3.26 11.08 -4.65
N SER A 250 3.93 10.61 -3.60
CA SER A 250 5.01 9.63 -3.72
C SER A 250 4.50 8.27 -4.19
N TRP A 251 3.29 7.86 -3.77
CA TRP A 251 2.66 6.63 -4.23
C TRP A 251 2.30 6.69 -5.72
N ALA A 252 1.79 7.82 -6.20
CA ALA A 252 1.54 8.06 -7.62
C ALA A 252 2.83 8.11 -8.46
N ALA A 253 3.96 8.53 -7.86
CA ALA A 253 5.25 8.49 -8.55
C ALA A 253 5.77 7.05 -8.67
N VAL A 254 5.69 6.29 -7.59
CA VAL A 254 6.13 4.90 -7.52
C VAL A 254 5.24 3.95 -8.34
N SER A 255 3.96 4.30 -8.55
CA SER A 255 3.05 3.48 -9.37
C SER A 255 3.47 3.37 -10.85
N GLY A 256 4.37 4.23 -11.33
CA GLY A 256 4.88 4.19 -12.71
C GLY A 256 3.90 4.68 -13.77
N GLN A 257 2.62 4.86 -13.42
CA GLN A 257 1.55 5.30 -14.33
C GLN A 257 1.65 6.78 -14.72
N PHE A 258 2.28 7.60 -13.87
CA PHE A 258 2.28 9.05 -14.03
C PHE A 258 3.71 9.61 -14.10
N GLY A 259 3.95 10.58 -14.99
CA GLY A 259 5.16 11.40 -14.98
C GLY A 259 5.25 12.29 -13.72
N PHE A 260 6.41 12.89 -13.45
CA PHE A 260 6.68 13.67 -12.23
C PHE A 260 5.55 14.66 -11.83
N GLY A 261 5.20 15.58 -12.73
CA GLY A 261 4.16 16.57 -12.45
C GLY A 261 2.75 15.98 -12.36
N ALA A 262 2.47 14.93 -13.12
CA ALA A 262 1.21 14.21 -13.05
C ALA A 262 1.07 13.46 -11.72
N SER A 263 2.14 12.86 -11.19
CA SER A 263 2.14 12.21 -9.87
C SER A 263 1.78 13.19 -8.75
N MET A 264 2.37 14.40 -8.77
CA MET A 264 2.03 15.44 -7.80
C MET A 264 0.57 15.88 -7.91
N LYS A 265 0.07 16.15 -9.13
CA LYS A 265 -1.32 16.55 -9.36
C LYS A 265 -2.32 15.46 -8.95
N THR A 266 -2.04 14.21 -9.31
CA THR A 266 -2.87 13.06 -8.94
C THR A 266 -2.91 12.90 -7.43
N GLY A 267 -1.75 12.89 -6.76
CA GLY A 267 -1.67 12.78 -5.31
C GLY A 267 -2.42 13.90 -4.58
N TRP A 268 -2.24 15.14 -5.05
CA TRP A 268 -2.94 16.32 -4.53
C TRP A 268 -4.46 16.20 -4.71
N GLY A 269 -4.92 15.76 -5.88
CA GLY A 269 -6.34 15.58 -6.19
C GLY A 269 -7.00 14.54 -5.30
N ILE A 270 -6.32 13.41 -5.05
CA ILE A 270 -6.79 12.38 -4.12
C ILE A 270 -6.89 12.94 -2.69
N GLY A 271 -5.85 13.65 -2.26
CA GLY A 271 -5.77 14.28 -0.93
C GLY A 271 -6.91 15.26 -0.69
N TRP A 272 -7.21 16.14 -1.65
CA TRP A 272 -8.33 17.07 -1.55
C TRP A 272 -9.70 16.39 -1.57
N THR A 273 -9.90 15.44 -2.48
CA THR A 273 -11.19 14.74 -2.64
C THR A 273 -11.58 13.98 -1.38
N ASN A 274 -10.60 13.47 -0.63
CA ASN A 274 -10.81 12.65 0.57
C ASN A 274 -10.33 13.34 1.85
N PHE A 275 -10.10 14.67 1.83
CA PHE A 275 -9.36 15.39 2.87
C PHE A 275 -9.87 15.11 4.29
N ALA A 276 -11.18 15.27 4.52
CA ALA A 276 -11.76 15.08 5.85
C ALA A 276 -11.59 13.65 6.39
N LYS A 277 -11.76 12.64 5.53
CA LYS A 277 -11.60 11.23 5.91
C LYS A 277 -10.14 10.92 6.21
N LEU A 278 -9.23 11.38 5.35
CA LEU A 278 -7.79 11.18 5.51
C LEU A 278 -7.23 11.95 6.71
N LEU A 279 -7.75 13.15 6.99
CA LEU A 279 -7.38 13.93 8.16
C LEU A 279 -7.80 13.22 9.45
N LEU A 280 -9.05 12.76 9.54
CA LEU A 280 -9.51 11.99 10.69
C LEU A 280 -8.69 10.71 10.86
N PHE A 281 -8.44 9.98 9.77
CA PHE A 281 -7.59 8.80 9.78
C PHE A 281 -6.17 9.12 10.25
N ALA A 282 -5.53 10.16 9.72
CA ALA A 282 -4.19 10.56 10.12
C ALA A 282 -4.12 10.87 11.62
N ILE A 283 -5.08 11.63 12.16
CA ILE A 283 -5.13 11.97 13.58
C ILE A 283 -5.32 10.71 14.44
N VAL A 284 -6.35 9.90 14.14
CA VAL A 284 -6.69 8.71 14.93
C VAL A 284 -5.58 7.67 14.84
N ALA A 285 -5.05 7.41 13.64
CA ALA A 285 -4.00 6.43 13.45
C ALA A 285 -2.71 6.84 14.15
N ASN A 286 -2.29 8.10 14.06
CA ASN A 286 -1.10 8.55 14.78
C ASN A 286 -1.28 8.36 16.29
N LEU A 287 -2.45 8.72 16.86
CA LEU A 287 -2.72 8.50 18.28
C LEU A 287 -2.65 7.02 18.66
N VAL A 288 -3.32 6.15 17.89
CA VAL A 288 -3.33 4.70 18.14
C VAL A 288 -1.92 4.11 18.04
N VAL A 289 -1.17 4.48 17.01
CA VAL A 289 0.21 4.01 16.82
C VAL A 289 1.13 4.51 17.93
N THR A 290 1.01 5.78 18.35
CA THR A 290 1.79 6.31 19.48
C THR A 290 1.50 5.56 20.78
N VAL A 291 0.23 5.30 21.10
CA VAL A 291 -0.12 4.53 22.31
C VAL A 291 0.41 3.10 22.21
N ALA A 292 0.24 2.45 21.07
CA ALA A 292 0.73 1.08 20.86
C ALA A 292 2.27 1.00 20.92
N LEU A 293 2.98 2.01 20.41
CA LEU A 293 4.43 2.16 20.49
C LEU A 293 4.91 2.20 21.94
N LEU A 294 4.26 3.02 22.77
CA LEU A 294 4.60 3.17 24.19
C LEU A 294 4.39 1.88 24.97
N ILE A 295 3.27 1.19 24.74
CA ILE A 295 2.93 -0.06 25.45
C ILE A 295 3.84 -1.22 25.01
N SER A 296 4.21 -1.28 23.72
CA SER A 296 4.99 -2.39 23.15
C SER A 296 6.51 -2.16 23.16
N PHE A 297 6.99 -1.03 23.67
CA PHE A 297 8.39 -0.61 23.57
C PHE A 297 8.92 -0.65 22.12
N GLY A 298 8.08 -0.23 21.16
CA GLY A 298 8.44 -0.16 19.76
C GLY A 298 8.24 -1.46 18.95
N LEU A 299 8.03 -2.62 19.58
CA LEU A 299 7.86 -3.90 18.88
C LEU A 299 6.67 -3.90 17.90
N VAL A 300 5.66 -3.09 18.16
CA VAL A 300 4.50 -2.94 17.27
C VAL A 300 4.89 -2.48 15.85
N LEU A 301 6.04 -1.81 15.67
CA LEU A 301 6.51 -1.33 14.37
C LEU A 301 6.75 -2.45 13.37
N ILE A 302 7.12 -3.65 13.84
CA ILE A 302 7.34 -4.83 13.00
C ILE A 302 6.07 -5.16 12.20
N VAL A 303 4.90 -4.87 12.75
CA VAL A 303 3.60 -5.12 12.10
C VAL A 303 3.02 -3.84 11.51
N VAL A 304 3.09 -2.72 12.24
CA VAL A 304 2.42 -1.48 11.84
C VAL A 304 3.06 -0.84 10.62
N VAL A 305 4.39 -0.85 10.48
CA VAL A 305 5.06 -0.29 9.29
C VAL A 305 4.63 -0.99 7.99
N PRO A 306 4.69 -2.34 7.90
CA PRO A 306 4.21 -3.03 6.70
C PRO A 306 2.70 -2.89 6.52
N ALA A 307 1.90 -3.01 7.59
CA ALA A 307 0.46 -2.83 7.50
C ALA A 307 0.10 -1.44 6.97
N TRP A 308 0.65 -0.36 7.54
CA TRP A 308 0.41 1.01 7.12
C TRP A 308 0.70 1.24 5.63
N SER A 309 1.78 0.63 5.16
CA SER A 309 2.20 0.72 3.76
C SER A 309 1.21 0.00 2.83
N LEU A 310 0.73 -1.18 3.24
CA LEU A 310 -0.31 -1.92 2.53
C LEU A 310 -1.66 -1.20 2.55
N VAL A 311 -2.07 -0.65 3.70
CA VAL A 311 -3.29 0.17 3.82
C VAL A 311 -3.21 1.34 2.83
N THR A 312 -2.07 2.05 2.80
CA THR A 312 -1.90 3.21 1.91
C THR A 312 -1.86 2.82 0.45
N ALA A 313 -1.20 1.71 0.09
CA ALA A 313 -1.20 1.18 -1.26
C ALA A 313 -2.62 0.79 -1.71
N HIS A 314 -3.41 0.16 -0.83
CA HIS A 314 -4.79 -0.21 -1.11
C HIS A 314 -5.68 1.02 -1.29
N MET A 315 -5.56 2.01 -0.41
CA MET A 315 -6.26 3.30 -0.57
C MET A 315 -5.89 4.00 -1.89
N PHE A 316 -4.60 3.96 -2.25
CA PHE A 316 -4.14 4.51 -3.53
C PHE A 316 -4.78 3.78 -4.72
N ARG A 317 -4.87 2.44 -4.68
CA ARG A 317 -5.51 1.65 -5.75
C ARG A 317 -7.02 1.80 -5.81
N GLN A 318 -7.69 2.05 -4.67
CA GLN A 318 -9.10 2.45 -4.65
C GLN A 318 -9.31 3.78 -5.39
N ALA A 319 -8.40 4.74 -5.22
CA ALA A 319 -8.48 6.04 -5.88
C ALA A 319 -8.02 6.00 -7.34
N VAL A 320 -7.03 5.16 -7.66
CA VAL A 320 -6.40 5.01 -8.98
C VAL A 320 -6.29 3.53 -9.34
N PRO A 321 -7.27 2.99 -10.07
CA PRO A 321 -7.24 1.60 -10.52
C PRO A 321 -6.01 1.28 -11.37
N SER A 322 -5.62 0.00 -11.42
CA SER A 322 -4.61 -0.45 -12.36
C SER A 322 -5.11 -0.26 -13.80
N THR A 323 -4.27 0.34 -14.64
CA THR A 323 -4.47 0.33 -16.08
C THR A 323 -4.02 -1.04 -16.57
N ALA A 324 -4.96 -1.86 -17.03
CA ALA A 324 -4.68 -3.13 -17.70
C ALA A 324 -3.88 -2.91 -18.99
#